data_AF-A0A7K1V6T9-F1
#
_entry.id   AF-A0A7K1V6T9-F1
#
_cell.length_a   1.000
_cell.length_b   1.000
_cell.length_c   1.000
_cell.angle_alpha   90.00
_cell.angle_beta   90.00
_cell.angle_gamma   90.00
#
_symmetry.space_group_name_H-M   'P 1'
#
loop_
_entity.id
_entity.type
_entity.pdbx_description
1 polymer ?
#
loop_
_entity_poly.entity_id
_entity_poly.type
_entity_poly.pdbx_seq_one_letter_code
_entity_poly.pdbx_strand_id
1 'polypeptide(L)'
;MKLKAEWQCGADDPGALRVLVGRDVDREGAIASPDDDTVWARPPEQFQLRLGDVLVRRIYRPSASGGMILAAVRQCDLPAVAADSLLVLRPRDNRSARELGFALRFLRTPVAQILLDGTVSRMRDSVLVDRKALDQLVVPQPDQALADALEELEAAKIRLRQWQTQADEILDSVFLDQTPAVARARVIDSGRTLRLRVEAAALLDDLGHTVRTRFPYPIAARWRTAHALQSAGPSREAYGAILDVTEILLCYAALVTLALAREAGIHLGAAKELQTKLQRGRSGPGLGEWIAILTETATSKQFRSLPTTHPLSDLRGLLANSVVEKARQRLTARRNDQAHMRHVDLIALPDAIRDATRDLNVVIEAARFLTDWPLVQVTTVRRDTLTKISRVEYRELMGDHPAVPITTAEHNEGDLEIDSLYLRGPDQRLHLLRPYLIGRDCPICRTWSSFHVDRVPTSTVVIKSLEHGHTVEDPALLNTLKIVGLT
;
A
#
# COMPACT_ATOMS: atom_id res chain seq x y z
N MET A 1 -39.30 -0.32 19.21
CA MET A 1 -40.72 -0.68 19.47
C MET A 1 -41.09 -0.28 20.89
N LYS A 2 -42.27 0.31 21.17
CA LYS A 2 -42.68 0.52 22.58
C LYS A 2 -43.05 -0.84 23.18
N LEU A 3 -42.37 -1.25 24.24
CA LEU A 3 -42.66 -2.50 24.93
C LEU A 3 -44.07 -2.41 25.53
N LYS A 4 -44.93 -3.37 25.20
CA LYS A 4 -46.26 -3.47 25.82
C LYS A 4 -46.15 -4.30 27.09
N ALA A 5 -46.92 -3.94 28.12
CA ALA A 5 -46.97 -4.66 29.39
C ALA A 5 -47.32 -6.15 29.20
N GLU A 6 -48.17 -6.47 28.22
CA GLU A 6 -48.58 -7.83 27.86
C GLU A 6 -47.46 -8.72 27.31
N TRP A 7 -46.29 -8.16 26.97
CA TRP A 7 -45.16 -8.92 26.41
C TRP A 7 -44.04 -9.18 27.40
N GLN A 8 -44.06 -8.58 28.60
CA GLN A 8 -43.00 -8.76 29.59
C GLN A 8 -43.03 -10.19 30.17
N CYS A 9 -41.86 -10.80 30.30
CA CYS A 9 -41.70 -12.15 30.84
C CYS A 9 -40.38 -12.27 31.62
N GLY A 10 -40.17 -13.40 32.30
CA GLY A 10 -38.89 -13.73 32.93
C GLY A 10 -37.83 -14.19 31.92
N ALA A 11 -36.59 -14.37 32.37
CA ALA A 11 -35.51 -14.93 31.55
C ALA A 11 -35.72 -16.42 31.24
N ASP A 12 -36.21 -17.18 32.23
CA ASP A 12 -36.40 -18.64 32.14
C ASP A 12 -37.71 -19.04 31.47
N ASP A 13 -38.51 -18.06 31.08
CA ASP A 13 -39.80 -18.25 30.43
C ASP A 13 -39.60 -18.84 29.01
N PRO A 14 -40.29 -19.92 28.62
CA PRO A 14 -40.17 -20.47 27.27
C PRO A 14 -40.44 -19.41 26.19
N GLY A 15 -39.51 -19.24 25.24
CA GLY A 15 -39.61 -18.22 24.19
C GLY A 15 -39.31 -16.78 24.62
N ALA A 16 -38.77 -16.57 25.82
CA ALA A 16 -38.28 -15.27 26.26
C ALA A 16 -37.11 -14.78 25.38
N LEU A 17 -37.21 -13.54 24.91
CA LEU A 17 -36.20 -12.89 24.09
C LEU A 17 -35.63 -11.68 24.82
N ARG A 18 -34.32 -11.47 24.68
CA ARG A 18 -33.64 -10.31 25.26
C ARG A 18 -34.12 -9.02 24.59
N VAL A 19 -34.49 -8.02 25.40
CA VAL A 19 -34.81 -6.67 24.92
C VAL A 19 -33.55 -5.81 24.98
N LEU A 20 -33.01 -5.48 23.80
CA LEU A 20 -31.86 -4.60 23.67
C LEU A 20 -32.30 -3.13 23.73
N VAL A 21 -31.58 -2.34 24.52
CA VAL A 21 -31.78 -0.89 24.69
C VAL A 21 -30.54 -0.11 24.27
N GLY A 22 -30.65 1.21 24.17
CA GLY A 22 -29.56 2.08 23.71
C GLY A 22 -28.25 2.00 24.51
N ARG A 23 -28.28 1.53 25.77
CA ARG A 23 -27.05 1.34 26.58
C ARG A 23 -26.27 0.08 26.18
N ASP A 24 -26.95 -0.90 25.58
CA ASP A 24 -26.35 -2.20 25.23
C ASP A 24 -25.50 -2.10 23.97
N VAL A 25 -25.61 -1.00 23.22
CA VAL A 25 -24.82 -0.72 22.01
C VAL A 25 -23.72 0.27 22.36
N ASP A 26 -22.47 -0.16 22.26
CA ASP A 26 -21.29 0.64 22.58
C ASP A 26 -20.74 1.40 21.37
N ARG A 27 -19.69 2.20 21.59
CA ARG A 27 -19.06 3.05 20.55
C ARG A 27 -18.13 2.25 19.63
N GLU A 28 -17.61 1.14 20.13
CA GLU A 28 -16.77 0.18 19.46
C GLU A 28 -17.57 -0.66 18.46
N GLY A 29 -18.89 -0.69 18.64
CA GLY A 29 -19.83 -1.37 17.78
C GLY A 29 -20.10 -2.81 18.15
N ALA A 30 -19.98 -3.14 19.43
CA ALA A 30 -20.42 -4.39 20.01
C ALA A 30 -21.76 -4.22 20.74
N ILE A 31 -22.42 -5.35 20.93
CA ILE A 31 -23.61 -5.47 21.77
C ILE A 31 -23.14 -6.11 23.08
N ALA A 32 -23.38 -5.43 24.20
CA ALA A 32 -22.97 -5.90 25.52
C ALA A 32 -23.67 -7.23 25.87
N SER A 33 -23.02 -8.08 26.66
CA SER A 33 -23.65 -9.28 27.24
C SER A 33 -24.83 -8.91 28.17
N PRO A 34 -25.76 -9.83 28.44
CA PRO A 34 -26.81 -9.62 29.43
C PRO A 34 -26.24 -9.30 30.82
N ASP A 35 -26.93 -8.44 31.56
CA ASP A 35 -26.65 -8.03 32.93
C ASP A 35 -27.90 -8.14 33.81
N ASP A 36 -27.78 -7.82 35.10
CA ASP A 36 -28.87 -7.91 36.08
C ASP A 36 -30.07 -7.01 35.75
N ASP A 37 -29.85 -5.95 34.97
CA ASP A 37 -30.90 -5.01 34.53
C ASP A 37 -31.52 -5.41 33.19
N THR A 38 -31.18 -6.58 32.64
CA THR A 38 -31.64 -7.00 31.31
C THR A 38 -33.12 -7.39 31.35
N VAL A 39 -33.89 -6.81 30.42
CA VAL A 39 -35.33 -7.06 30.29
C VAL A 39 -35.59 -8.15 29.26
N TRP A 40 -36.56 -9.02 29.55
CA TRP A 40 -36.99 -10.11 28.68
C TRP A 40 -38.45 -9.93 28.25
N ALA A 41 -38.75 -10.33 27.01
CA ALA A 41 -40.10 -10.22 26.45
C ALA A 41 -40.43 -11.32 25.44
N ARG A 42 -41.73 -11.55 25.19
CA ARG A 42 -42.28 -12.43 24.14
C ARG A 42 -42.99 -11.62 23.05
N PRO A 43 -42.28 -10.84 22.21
CA PRO A 43 -42.91 -10.07 21.15
C PRO A 43 -43.23 -10.94 19.91
N PRO A 44 -44.17 -10.49 19.06
CA PRO A 44 -44.42 -11.13 17.76
C PRO A 44 -43.16 -11.23 16.88
N GLU A 45 -43.07 -12.27 16.06
CA GLU A 45 -41.89 -12.58 15.21
C GLU A 45 -41.41 -11.40 14.34
N GLN A 46 -42.33 -10.56 13.87
CA GLN A 46 -42.01 -9.39 13.03
C GLN A 46 -41.09 -8.36 13.72
N PHE A 47 -41.02 -8.36 15.06
CA PHE A 47 -40.17 -7.47 15.85
C PHE A 47 -38.85 -8.10 16.28
N GLN A 48 -38.64 -9.38 15.96
CA GLN A 48 -37.40 -10.08 16.26
C GLN A 48 -36.27 -9.59 15.35
N LEU A 49 -35.10 -9.44 15.95
CA LEU A 49 -33.88 -9.12 15.23
C LEU A 49 -33.42 -10.32 14.42
N ARG A 50 -32.78 -10.03 13.29
CA ARG A 50 -32.19 -11.00 12.38
C ARG A 50 -30.68 -10.81 12.33
N LEU A 51 -29.97 -11.88 11.96
CA LEU A 51 -28.54 -11.80 11.69
C LEU A 51 -28.28 -10.71 10.64
N GLY A 52 -27.35 -9.81 10.92
CA GLY A 52 -27.01 -8.69 10.04
C GLY A 52 -27.89 -7.45 10.17
N ASP A 53 -28.95 -7.46 11.00
CA ASP A 53 -29.64 -6.23 11.38
C ASP A 53 -28.64 -5.27 12.06
N VAL A 54 -28.81 -3.96 11.82
CA VAL A 54 -27.96 -2.91 12.40
C VAL A 54 -28.77 -2.11 13.40
N LEU A 55 -28.29 -2.08 14.65
CA LEU A 55 -28.88 -1.32 15.73
C LEU A 55 -28.22 0.05 15.79
N VAL A 56 -29.00 1.12 15.68
CA VAL A 56 -28.53 2.50 15.81
C VAL A 56 -29.14 3.11 17.06
N ARG A 57 -28.31 3.67 17.92
CA ARG A 57 -28.77 4.36 19.12
C ARG A 57 -29.49 5.66 18.75
N ARG A 58 -30.75 5.80 19.16
CA ARG A 58 -31.54 6.99 18.83
C ARG A 58 -31.04 8.24 19.52
N ILE A 59 -30.61 8.12 20.78
CA ILE A 59 -30.16 9.26 21.58
C ILE A 59 -28.76 9.00 22.08
N TYR A 60 -27.81 9.83 21.66
CA TYR A 60 -26.43 9.74 22.13
C TYR A 60 -25.79 11.13 22.23
N ARG A 61 -24.70 11.21 23.00
CA ARG A 61 -23.85 12.40 23.05
C ARG A 61 -22.74 12.26 22.01
N PRO A 62 -22.62 13.20 21.06
CA PRO A 62 -21.54 13.22 20.10
C PRO A 62 -20.16 13.19 20.75
N SER A 63 -19.18 12.62 20.05
CA SER A 63 -17.78 12.71 20.41
C SER A 63 -17.06 13.59 19.38
N ALA A 64 -16.05 14.35 19.80
CA ALA A 64 -15.19 15.07 18.85
C ALA A 64 -14.53 14.14 17.82
N SER A 65 -14.31 12.87 18.19
CA SER A 65 -13.65 11.85 17.37
C SER A 65 -14.60 10.81 16.75
N GLY A 66 -15.91 10.88 17.00
CA GLY A 66 -16.84 9.79 16.64
C GLY A 66 -18.21 10.27 16.18
N GLY A 67 -18.82 9.48 15.30
CA GLY A 67 -20.15 9.70 14.73
C GLY A 67 -21.25 8.94 15.48
N MET A 68 -22.12 8.27 14.74
CA MET A 68 -23.23 7.50 15.32
C MET A 68 -22.76 6.30 16.12
N ILE A 69 -23.53 5.94 17.15
CA ILE A 69 -23.31 4.73 17.96
C ILE A 69 -24.19 3.61 17.40
N LEU A 70 -23.56 2.57 16.86
CA LEU A 70 -24.25 1.49 16.15
C LEU A 70 -23.49 0.16 16.19
N ALA A 71 -24.22 -0.95 16.20
CA ALA A 71 -23.67 -2.31 16.14
C ALA A 71 -24.45 -3.19 15.16
N ALA A 72 -23.75 -4.11 14.50
CA ALA A 72 -24.38 -5.15 13.67
C ALA A 72 -24.65 -6.39 14.52
N VAL A 73 -25.87 -6.92 14.43
CA VAL A 73 -26.33 -8.11 15.16
C VAL A 73 -25.62 -9.36 14.62
N ARG A 74 -24.99 -10.11 15.52
CA ARG A 74 -24.27 -11.36 15.25
C ARG A 74 -25.08 -12.55 15.77
N GLN A 75 -24.62 -13.76 15.41
CA GLN A 75 -25.25 -15.00 15.85
C GLN A 75 -25.31 -15.14 17.38
N CYS A 76 -24.29 -14.68 18.09
CA CYS A 76 -24.24 -14.70 19.56
C CYS A 76 -25.19 -13.72 20.24
N ASP A 77 -25.70 -12.72 19.51
CA ASP A 77 -26.59 -11.70 20.04
C ASP A 77 -28.07 -12.11 19.91
N LEU A 78 -28.32 -13.24 19.25
CA LEU A 78 -29.64 -13.78 18.98
C LEU A 78 -29.97 -14.93 19.94
N PRO A 79 -31.26 -15.11 20.31
CA PRO A 79 -32.41 -14.35 19.82
C PRO A 79 -32.69 -13.08 20.67
N ALA A 80 -33.03 -11.97 20.02
CA ALA A 80 -33.23 -10.67 20.67
C ALA A 80 -34.20 -9.74 19.93
N VAL A 81 -34.69 -8.70 20.61
CA VAL A 81 -35.57 -7.65 20.07
C VAL A 81 -35.07 -6.26 20.47
N ALA A 82 -35.38 -5.24 19.66
CA ALA A 82 -34.96 -3.87 19.93
C ALA A 82 -36.05 -3.02 20.60
N ALA A 83 -35.69 -2.34 21.69
CA ALA A 83 -36.53 -1.33 22.34
C ALA A 83 -36.73 -0.08 21.46
N ASP A 84 -37.52 0.88 21.94
CA ASP A 84 -37.76 2.14 21.24
C ASP A 84 -36.58 3.11 21.29
N SER A 85 -35.58 2.87 22.15
CA SER A 85 -34.32 3.61 22.22
C SER A 85 -33.33 3.26 21.09
N LEU A 86 -33.66 2.25 20.28
CA LEU A 86 -32.87 1.80 19.13
C LEU A 86 -33.69 1.92 17.83
N LEU A 87 -33.02 2.25 16.74
CA LEU A 87 -33.52 2.05 15.37
C LEU A 87 -32.90 0.77 14.82
N VAL A 88 -33.71 -0.02 14.12
CA VAL A 88 -33.27 -1.23 13.44
C VAL A 88 -33.20 -0.93 11.95
N LEU A 89 -31.99 -0.97 11.38
CA LEU A 89 -31.77 -0.92 9.95
C LEU A 89 -31.53 -2.33 9.46
N ARG A 90 -32.41 -2.82 8.57
CA ARG A 90 -32.27 -4.13 7.95
C ARG A 90 -31.65 -3.96 6.57
N PRO A 91 -30.44 -4.51 6.32
CA PRO A 91 -29.86 -4.51 4.99
C PRO A 91 -30.81 -5.19 3.99
N ARG A 92 -30.88 -4.67 2.76
CA ARG A 92 -31.61 -5.34 1.66
C ARG A 92 -30.74 -6.47 1.12
N ASP A 93 -31.34 -7.61 0.77
CA ASP A 93 -30.70 -8.92 0.51
C ASP A 93 -29.64 -8.98 -0.62
N ASN A 94 -29.30 -7.85 -1.26
CA ASN A 94 -28.35 -7.79 -2.39
C ASN A 94 -27.07 -6.99 -2.10
N ARG A 95 -26.74 -6.66 -0.84
CA ARG A 95 -25.49 -5.96 -0.51
C ARG A 95 -24.41 -6.94 -0.05
N SER A 96 -23.21 -6.76 -0.57
CA SER A 96 -22.04 -7.51 -0.12
C SER A 96 -21.70 -7.15 1.33
N ALA A 97 -21.09 -8.09 2.06
CA ALA A 97 -20.58 -7.82 3.41
C ALA A 97 -19.56 -6.65 3.43
N ARG A 98 -18.84 -6.46 2.31
CA ARG A 98 -17.87 -5.37 2.12
C ARG A 98 -18.56 -4.00 2.13
N GLU A 99 -19.61 -3.83 1.33
CA GLU A 99 -20.38 -2.57 1.28
C GLU A 99 -21.02 -2.23 2.61
N LEU A 100 -21.60 -3.22 3.29
CA LEU A 100 -22.18 -3.03 4.61
C LEU A 100 -21.11 -2.61 5.62
N GLY A 101 -19.96 -3.30 5.64
CA GLY A 101 -18.83 -2.95 6.51
C GLY A 101 -18.32 -1.53 6.28
N PHE A 102 -18.22 -1.09 5.02
CA PHE A 102 -17.85 0.28 4.68
C PHE A 102 -18.87 1.30 5.19
N ALA A 103 -20.15 1.07 4.91
CA ALA A 103 -21.22 1.95 5.35
C ALA A 103 -21.22 2.11 6.88
N LEU A 104 -21.08 1.01 7.63
CA LEU A 104 -21.03 1.04 9.09
C LEU A 104 -19.83 1.82 9.62
N ARG A 105 -18.66 1.72 8.98
CA ARG A 105 -17.48 2.55 9.34
C ARG A 105 -17.74 4.02 9.08
N PHE A 106 -18.26 4.36 7.90
CA PHE A 106 -18.59 5.74 7.55
C PHE A 106 -19.57 6.36 8.55
N LEU A 107 -20.64 5.65 8.91
CA LEU A 107 -21.65 6.13 9.86
C LEU A 107 -21.09 6.44 11.26
N ARG A 108 -19.98 5.79 11.64
CA ARG A 108 -19.25 6.05 12.89
C ARG A 108 -18.26 7.22 12.80
N THR A 109 -18.13 7.88 11.66
CA THR A 109 -17.23 9.03 11.51
C THR A 109 -17.93 10.35 11.88
N PRO A 110 -17.17 11.38 12.29
CA PRO A 110 -17.69 12.74 12.44
C PRO A 110 -18.31 13.28 11.14
N VAL A 111 -17.84 12.84 9.97
CA VAL A 111 -18.36 13.28 8.66
C VAL A 111 -19.82 12.88 8.48
N ALA A 112 -20.18 11.65 8.83
CA ALA A 112 -21.58 11.21 8.78
C ALA A 112 -22.46 12.04 9.71
N GLN A 113 -21.94 12.49 10.84
CA GLN A 113 -22.66 13.38 11.74
C GLN A 113 -22.83 14.79 11.16
N ILE A 114 -21.80 15.34 10.51
CA ILE A 114 -21.90 16.64 9.81
C ILE A 114 -22.94 16.58 8.68
N LEU A 115 -23.01 15.48 7.95
CA LEU A 115 -24.01 15.29 6.89
C LEU A 115 -25.44 15.13 7.43
N LEU A 116 -25.56 14.75 8.70
CA LEU A 116 -26.81 14.72 9.43
C LEU A 116 -27.18 16.09 10.04
N ASP A 117 -26.22 17.01 10.19
CA ASP A 117 -26.46 18.32 10.78
C ASP A 117 -27.47 19.12 9.94
N GLY A 118 -28.58 19.53 10.57
CA GLY A 118 -29.72 20.19 9.93
C GLY A 118 -30.96 19.30 9.76
N THR A 119 -30.82 17.97 9.84
CA THR A 119 -31.95 17.01 9.80
C THR A 119 -32.24 16.38 11.16
N VAL A 120 -31.27 16.40 12.07
CA VAL A 120 -31.36 15.76 13.38
C VAL A 120 -31.77 16.77 14.46
N SER A 121 -32.64 16.36 15.37
CA SER A 121 -33.03 17.17 16.53
C SER A 121 -31.91 17.19 17.58
N ARG A 122 -31.47 18.39 17.97
CA ARG A 122 -30.50 18.58 19.06
C ARG A 122 -31.22 18.92 20.36
N MET A 123 -30.92 18.18 21.42
CA MET A 123 -31.45 18.42 22.76
C MET A 123 -30.28 18.59 23.72
N ARG A 124 -29.97 19.86 24.06
CA ARG A 124 -28.73 20.24 24.77
C ARG A 124 -27.49 19.66 24.08
N ASP A 125 -26.77 18.76 24.75
CA ASP A 125 -25.55 18.10 24.28
C ASP A 125 -25.80 16.72 23.62
N SER A 126 -27.06 16.37 23.37
CA SER A 126 -27.44 15.07 22.80
C SER A 126 -28.10 15.22 21.44
N VAL A 127 -27.90 14.20 20.61
CA VAL A 127 -28.42 14.11 19.25
C VAL A 127 -29.49 13.03 19.22
N LEU A 128 -30.68 13.37 18.69
CA LEU A 128 -31.80 12.46 18.51
C LEU A 128 -31.93 12.06 17.04
N VAL A 129 -31.39 10.90 16.68
CA VAL A 129 -31.53 10.31 15.34
C VAL A 129 -32.90 9.68 15.20
N ASP A 130 -33.62 10.08 14.16
CA ASP A 130 -34.90 9.50 13.77
C ASP A 130 -34.82 8.87 12.38
N ARG A 131 -35.91 8.22 11.96
CA ARG A 131 -35.99 7.56 10.66
C ARG A 131 -35.82 8.56 9.51
N LYS A 132 -36.35 9.78 9.64
CA LYS A 132 -36.34 10.78 8.56
C LYS A 132 -34.92 11.26 8.29
N ALA A 133 -34.14 11.49 9.35
CA ALA A 133 -32.74 11.86 9.23
C ALA A 133 -31.91 10.76 8.54
N LEU A 134 -32.14 9.49 8.90
CA LEU A 134 -31.43 8.37 8.25
C LEU A 134 -31.85 8.16 6.80
N ASP A 135 -33.11 8.41 6.45
CA ASP A 135 -33.62 8.29 5.08
C ASP A 135 -32.99 9.32 4.12
N GLN A 136 -32.60 10.48 4.66
CA GLN A 136 -31.95 11.56 3.91
C GLN A 136 -30.42 11.45 3.87
N LEU A 137 -29.83 10.53 4.63
CA LEU A 137 -28.40 10.41 4.75
C LEU A 137 -27.79 9.77 3.50
N VAL A 138 -26.95 10.55 2.81
CA VAL A 138 -26.15 10.04 1.70
C VAL A 138 -24.96 9.27 2.25
N VAL A 139 -24.95 7.96 2.03
CA VAL A 139 -23.83 7.08 2.37
C VAL A 139 -22.96 6.88 1.11
N PRO A 140 -21.66 7.20 1.16
CA PRO A 140 -20.77 6.99 0.03
C PRO A 140 -20.64 5.49 -0.28
N GLN A 141 -20.41 5.17 -1.54
CA GLN A 141 -20.02 3.83 -1.96
C GLN A 141 -18.51 3.82 -2.19
N PRO A 142 -17.77 2.82 -1.66
CA PRO A 142 -16.37 2.69 -1.96
C PRO A 142 -16.22 2.27 -3.43
N ASP A 143 -15.20 2.80 -4.11
CA ASP A 143 -14.74 2.17 -5.34
C ASP A 143 -14.04 0.84 -5.01
N GLN A 144 -13.73 0.06 -6.05
CA GLN A 144 -13.14 -1.27 -5.88
C GLN A 144 -11.78 -1.20 -5.17
N ALA A 145 -10.95 -0.21 -5.52
CA ALA A 145 -9.62 -0.05 -4.93
C ALA A 145 -9.68 0.25 -3.43
N LEU A 146 -10.56 1.16 -3.01
CA LEU A 146 -10.77 1.46 -1.59
C LEU A 146 -11.37 0.26 -0.84
N ALA A 147 -12.29 -0.48 -1.47
CA ALA A 147 -12.89 -1.66 -0.87
C ALA A 147 -11.84 -2.76 -0.61
N ASP A 148 -10.98 -3.04 -1.57
CA ASP A 148 -9.92 -4.04 -1.45
C ASP A 148 -8.86 -3.62 -0.41
N ALA A 149 -8.43 -2.35 -0.42
CA ALA A 149 -7.49 -1.83 0.58
C ALA A 149 -8.03 -1.94 2.02
N LEU A 150 -9.32 -1.67 2.23
CA LEU A 150 -9.95 -1.81 3.54
C LEU A 150 -10.08 -3.27 3.99
N GLU A 151 -10.30 -4.20 3.05
CA GLU A 151 -10.36 -5.62 3.34
C GLU A 151 -8.98 -6.16 3.74
N GLU A 152 -7.93 -5.77 3.02
CA GLU A 152 -6.54 -6.12 3.37
C GLU A 152 -6.17 -5.62 4.78
N LEU A 153 -6.56 -4.40 5.12
CA LEU A 153 -6.36 -3.83 6.46
C LEU A 153 -7.15 -4.58 7.54
N GLU A 154 -8.41 -4.97 7.27
CA GLU A 154 -9.18 -5.75 8.25
C GLU A 154 -8.61 -7.16 8.41
N ALA A 155 -8.16 -7.79 7.32
CA ALA A 155 -7.47 -9.09 7.38
C ALA A 155 -6.18 -8.99 8.21
N ALA A 156 -5.39 -7.92 8.04
CA ALA A 156 -4.21 -7.65 8.85
C ALA A 156 -4.57 -7.49 10.34
N LYS A 157 -5.59 -6.69 10.65
CA LYS A 157 -6.10 -6.51 12.02
C LYS A 157 -6.57 -7.81 12.67
N ILE A 158 -7.26 -8.67 11.92
CA ILE A 158 -7.67 -10.00 12.42
C ILE A 158 -6.44 -10.84 12.76
N ARG A 159 -5.42 -10.89 11.90
CA ARG A 159 -4.17 -11.61 12.18
C ARG A 159 -3.45 -11.08 13.41
N LEU A 160 -3.38 -9.75 13.58
CA LEU A 160 -2.78 -9.14 14.76
C LEU A 160 -3.51 -9.52 16.05
N ARG A 161 -4.85 -9.55 16.03
CA ARG A 161 -5.65 -10.03 17.16
C ARG A 161 -5.41 -11.51 17.46
N GLN A 162 -5.28 -12.36 16.43
CA GLN A 162 -4.92 -13.76 16.63
C GLN A 162 -3.55 -13.90 17.30
N TRP A 163 -2.57 -13.07 16.93
CA TRP A 163 -1.26 -13.06 17.59
C TRP A 163 -1.34 -12.56 19.02
N GLN A 164 -2.20 -11.59 19.31
CA GLN A 164 -2.47 -11.15 20.68
C GLN A 164 -3.07 -12.28 21.52
N THR A 165 -4.13 -12.94 21.03
CA THR A 165 -4.74 -14.08 21.73
C THR A 165 -3.73 -15.20 21.97
N GLN A 166 -2.88 -15.51 20.98
CA GLN A 166 -1.78 -16.47 21.17
C GLN A 166 -0.78 -16.04 22.26
N ALA A 167 -0.49 -14.73 22.36
CA ALA A 167 0.38 -14.21 23.41
C ALA A 167 -0.26 -14.40 24.80
N ASP A 168 -1.54 -14.05 24.94
CA ASP A 168 -2.30 -14.20 26.18
C ASP A 168 -2.38 -15.68 26.60
N GLU A 169 -2.67 -16.59 25.66
CA GLU A 169 -2.65 -18.04 25.90
C GLU A 169 -1.29 -18.54 26.40
N ILE A 170 -0.19 -18.06 25.83
CA ILE A 170 1.16 -18.42 26.28
C ILE A 170 1.42 -17.90 27.69
N LEU A 171 1.01 -16.66 28.01
CA LEU A 171 1.18 -16.06 29.33
C LEU A 171 0.36 -16.81 30.39
N ASP A 172 -0.89 -17.14 30.09
CA ASP A 172 -1.77 -17.88 31.00
C ASP A 172 -1.27 -19.31 31.22
N SER A 173 -0.64 -19.92 30.19
CA SER A 173 -0.10 -21.28 30.28
C SER A 173 1.02 -21.46 31.31
N VAL A 174 1.68 -20.37 31.74
CA VAL A 174 2.75 -20.38 32.74
C VAL A 174 2.30 -21.03 34.05
N PHE A 175 1.03 -20.85 34.41
CA PHE A 175 0.47 -21.31 35.68
C PHE A 175 -0.17 -22.72 35.60
N LEU A 176 -0.19 -23.34 34.42
CA LEU A 176 -0.87 -24.61 34.18
C LEU A 176 0.04 -25.84 34.34
N ASP A 177 1.36 -25.65 34.39
CA ASP A 177 2.31 -26.74 34.44
C ASP A 177 2.71 -27.16 35.85
N GLN A 178 2.90 -28.47 36.04
CA GLN A 178 3.19 -29.08 37.34
C GLN A 178 4.52 -28.63 37.95
N THR A 179 5.46 -28.14 37.14
CA THR A 179 6.74 -27.63 37.63
C THR A 179 7.17 -26.35 36.91
N PRO A 180 7.86 -25.42 37.59
CA PRO A 180 8.40 -24.20 36.98
C PRO A 180 9.35 -24.45 35.80
N ALA A 181 10.08 -25.58 35.80
CA ALA A 181 11.00 -25.93 34.73
C ALA A 181 10.28 -26.24 33.41
N VAL A 182 9.16 -26.97 33.48
CA VAL A 182 8.32 -27.31 32.31
C VAL A 182 7.61 -26.06 31.79
N ALA A 183 7.04 -25.24 32.69
CA ALA A 183 6.43 -23.96 32.33
C ALA A 183 7.41 -23.06 31.56
N ARG A 184 8.63 -22.91 32.08
CA ARG A 184 9.69 -22.11 31.45
C ARG A 184 10.06 -22.63 30.06
N ALA A 185 10.23 -23.94 29.89
CA ALA A 185 10.56 -24.52 28.59
C ALA A 185 9.45 -24.28 27.56
N ARG A 186 8.19 -24.48 27.94
CA ARG A 186 7.01 -24.23 27.09
C ARG A 186 6.92 -22.77 26.67
N VAL A 187 7.08 -21.83 27.60
CA VAL A 187 7.00 -20.38 27.32
C VAL A 187 8.14 -19.93 26.40
N ILE A 188 9.35 -20.45 26.61
CA ILE A 188 10.49 -20.13 25.73
C ILE A 188 10.22 -20.62 24.31
N ASP A 189 9.74 -21.86 24.15
CA ASP A 189 9.54 -22.48 22.85
C ASP A 189 8.30 -21.91 22.13
N SER A 190 7.16 -21.85 22.81
CA SER A 190 5.91 -21.28 22.28
C SER A 190 6.05 -19.78 22.01
N GLY A 191 6.80 -19.06 22.85
CA GLY A 191 7.08 -17.65 22.68
C GLY A 191 8.13 -17.33 21.61
N ARG A 192 8.87 -18.32 21.08
CA ARG A 192 9.93 -18.08 20.08
C ARG A 192 9.36 -17.53 18.78
N THR A 193 8.31 -18.16 18.24
CA THR A 193 7.68 -17.71 16.99
C THR A 193 7.05 -16.33 17.15
N LEU A 194 6.44 -16.03 18.29
CA LEU A 194 5.87 -14.70 18.55
C LEU A 194 6.95 -13.62 18.59
N ARG A 195 8.07 -13.85 19.28
CA ARG A 195 9.22 -12.92 19.30
C ARG A 195 9.77 -12.70 17.89
N LEU A 196 9.94 -13.76 17.10
CA LEU A 196 10.41 -13.65 15.72
C LEU A 196 9.44 -12.86 14.82
N ARG A 197 8.12 -13.00 15.02
CA ARG A 197 7.11 -12.20 14.29
C ARG A 197 7.21 -10.71 14.66
N VAL A 198 7.35 -10.41 15.95
CA VAL A 198 7.50 -9.04 16.44
C VAL A 198 8.80 -8.42 15.92
N GLU A 199 9.90 -9.17 15.96
CA GLU A 199 11.19 -8.72 15.43
C GLU A 199 11.11 -8.48 13.91
N ALA A 200 10.52 -9.41 13.15
CA ALA A 200 10.31 -9.23 11.72
C ALA A 200 9.39 -8.03 11.40
N ALA A 201 8.35 -7.80 12.20
CA ALA A 201 7.47 -6.64 12.05
C ALA A 201 8.21 -5.34 12.37
N ALA A 202 8.99 -5.29 13.45
CA ALA A 202 9.79 -4.12 13.83
C ALA A 202 10.86 -3.77 12.79
N LEU A 203 11.40 -4.77 12.08
CA LEU A 203 12.31 -4.53 10.96
C LEU A 203 11.64 -3.77 9.81
N LEU A 204 10.31 -3.86 9.63
CA LEU A 204 9.60 -3.08 8.61
C LEU A 204 9.45 -1.59 8.99
N ASP A 205 9.64 -1.23 10.26
CA ASP A 205 9.70 0.16 10.69
C ASP A 205 11.06 0.81 10.35
N ASP A 206 12.09 0.00 10.09
CA ASP A 206 13.38 0.48 9.59
C ASP A 206 13.32 0.69 8.07
N LEU A 207 13.52 1.94 7.66
CA LEU A 207 13.60 2.32 6.25
C LEU A 207 14.72 1.54 5.53
N GLY A 208 15.87 1.35 6.19
CA GLY A 208 17.01 0.65 5.59
C GLY A 208 16.67 -0.80 5.25
N HIS A 209 16.03 -1.51 6.18
CA HIS A 209 15.53 -2.86 5.95
C HIS A 209 14.44 -2.90 4.88
N THR A 210 13.47 -1.98 4.92
CA THR A 210 12.40 -1.88 3.92
C THR A 210 12.95 -1.70 2.51
N VAL A 211 13.92 -0.79 2.32
CA VAL A 211 14.55 -0.59 1.00
C VAL A 211 15.24 -1.86 0.52
N ARG A 212 15.99 -2.53 1.40
CA ARG A 212 16.74 -3.75 1.01
C ARG A 212 15.89 -4.94 0.66
N THR A 213 14.64 -5.00 1.11
CA THR A 213 13.78 -6.18 0.98
C THR A 213 12.54 -5.96 0.13
N ARG A 214 12.09 -4.70 -0.01
CA ARG A 214 10.80 -4.35 -0.63
C ARG A 214 10.91 -3.34 -1.76
N PHE A 215 12.05 -2.68 -2.01
CA PHE A 215 12.18 -1.83 -3.21
C PHE A 215 12.58 -2.65 -4.44
N PRO A 216 12.31 -2.16 -5.66
CA PRO A 216 12.81 -2.77 -6.89
C PRO A 216 14.32 -2.99 -6.86
N TYR A 217 14.76 -4.15 -7.38
CA TYR A 217 16.16 -4.59 -7.36
C TYR A 217 17.22 -3.53 -7.65
N PRO A 218 17.11 -2.72 -8.73
CA PRO A 218 18.13 -1.72 -9.02
C PRO A 218 18.36 -0.71 -7.89
N ILE A 219 17.28 -0.32 -7.19
CA ILE A 219 17.37 0.65 -6.10
C ILE A 219 17.93 -0.02 -4.85
N ALA A 220 17.39 -1.19 -4.50
CA ALA A 220 17.79 -1.94 -3.31
C ALA A 220 19.27 -2.37 -3.37
N ALA A 221 19.77 -2.79 -4.53
CA ALA A 221 21.16 -3.18 -4.73
C ALA A 221 22.14 -2.01 -4.52
N ARG A 222 21.81 -0.82 -5.05
CA ARG A 222 22.61 0.39 -4.82
C ARG A 222 22.56 0.83 -3.37
N TRP A 223 21.38 0.76 -2.74
CA TRP A 223 21.22 1.06 -1.32
C TRP A 223 22.09 0.16 -0.44
N ARG A 224 22.07 -1.15 -0.68
CA ARG A 224 22.94 -2.12 0.02
C ARG A 224 24.41 -1.73 -0.08
N THR A 225 24.86 -1.31 -1.26
CA THR A 225 26.24 -0.87 -1.49
C THR A 225 26.57 0.38 -0.69
N ALA A 226 25.71 1.40 -0.74
CA ALA A 226 25.89 2.62 0.04
C ALA A 226 25.92 2.36 1.55
N HIS A 227 24.99 1.53 2.05
CA HIS A 227 24.92 1.16 3.47
C HIS A 227 26.16 0.40 3.94
N ALA A 228 26.66 -0.54 3.13
CA ALA A 228 27.89 -1.28 3.42
C ALA A 228 29.11 -0.35 3.49
N LEU A 229 29.25 0.57 2.55
CA LEU A 229 30.35 1.55 2.54
C LEU A 229 30.27 2.53 3.72
N GLN A 230 29.07 3.00 4.09
CA GLN A 230 28.88 3.83 5.28
C GLN A 230 29.26 3.09 6.57
N SER A 231 28.94 1.81 6.67
CA SER A 231 29.26 0.99 7.84
C SER A 231 30.77 0.82 8.06
N ALA A 232 31.58 0.95 6.99
CA ALA A 232 33.03 0.92 7.07
C ALA A 232 33.66 2.26 7.53
N GLY A 233 32.85 3.32 7.70
CA GLY A 233 33.29 4.65 8.12
C GLY A 233 33.15 5.72 7.02
N PRO A 234 33.38 7.00 7.35
CA PRO A 234 33.21 8.10 6.41
C PRO A 234 34.29 8.06 5.31
N SER A 235 33.88 7.81 4.08
CA SER A 235 34.76 7.76 2.91
C SER A 235 34.14 8.46 1.69
N ARG A 236 34.99 8.87 0.74
CA ARG A 236 34.51 9.47 -0.52
C ARG A 236 33.66 8.49 -1.33
N GLU A 237 33.97 7.20 -1.21
CA GLU A 237 33.21 6.10 -1.81
C GLU A 237 31.82 5.98 -1.19
N ALA A 238 31.71 6.04 0.15
CA ALA A 238 30.41 6.05 0.83
C ALA A 238 29.57 7.26 0.41
N TYR A 239 30.18 8.44 0.34
CA TYR A 239 29.53 9.66 -0.14
C TYR A 239 29.04 9.53 -1.60
N GLY A 240 29.90 9.05 -2.50
CA GLY A 240 29.54 8.80 -3.90
C GLY A 240 28.41 7.78 -4.04
N ALA A 241 28.45 6.69 -3.27
CA ALA A 241 27.42 5.66 -3.30
C ALA A 241 26.04 6.18 -2.88
N ILE A 242 25.95 7.09 -1.89
CA ILE A 242 24.69 7.75 -1.52
C ILE A 242 24.11 8.55 -2.69
N LEU A 243 24.97 9.31 -3.38
CA LEU A 243 24.55 10.11 -4.52
C LEU A 243 24.13 9.23 -5.70
N ASP A 244 24.80 8.10 -5.91
CA ASP A 244 24.42 7.13 -6.94
C ASP A 244 23.08 6.45 -6.62
N VAL A 245 22.76 6.16 -5.36
CA VAL A 245 21.41 5.68 -4.98
C VAL A 245 20.34 6.68 -5.40
N THR A 246 20.59 7.98 -5.16
CA THR A 246 19.68 9.05 -5.57
C THR A 246 19.49 9.06 -7.08
N GLU A 247 20.58 8.97 -7.84
CA GLU A 247 20.54 8.96 -9.29
C GLU A 247 19.80 7.74 -9.84
N ILE A 248 20.02 6.55 -9.28
CA ILE A 248 19.35 5.31 -9.71
C ILE A 248 17.87 5.29 -9.32
N LEU A 249 17.49 5.82 -8.15
CA LEU A 249 16.08 5.98 -7.78
C LEU A 249 15.33 6.86 -8.79
N LEU A 250 15.89 8.04 -9.09
CA LEU A 250 15.26 8.99 -10.02
C LEU A 250 15.29 8.49 -11.47
N CYS A 251 16.37 7.81 -11.87
CA CYS A 251 16.47 7.13 -13.16
C CYS A 251 15.37 6.07 -13.29
N TYR A 252 15.26 5.14 -12.33
CA TYR A 252 14.24 4.09 -12.34
C TYR A 252 12.83 4.68 -12.42
N ALA A 253 12.51 5.66 -11.56
CA ALA A 253 11.21 6.32 -11.56
C ALA A 253 10.91 7.02 -12.90
N ALA A 254 11.90 7.68 -13.52
CA ALA A 254 11.76 8.32 -14.81
C ALA A 254 11.53 7.30 -15.94
N LEU A 255 12.23 6.17 -15.94
CA LEU A 255 12.05 5.11 -16.94
C LEU A 255 10.66 4.47 -16.85
N VAL A 256 10.20 4.19 -15.62
CA VAL A 256 8.82 3.72 -15.38
C VAL A 256 7.81 4.76 -15.84
N THR A 257 8.04 6.04 -15.55
CA THR A 257 7.19 7.14 -16.01
C THR A 257 7.09 7.19 -17.53
N LEU A 258 8.21 7.05 -18.25
CA LEU A 258 8.22 7.03 -19.72
C LEU A 258 7.44 5.84 -20.29
N ALA A 259 7.60 4.65 -19.70
CA ALA A 259 6.85 3.46 -20.12
C ALA A 259 5.34 3.64 -19.93
N LEU A 260 4.92 4.08 -18.74
CA LEU A 260 3.52 4.29 -18.41
C LEU A 260 2.90 5.45 -19.21
N ALA A 261 3.63 6.55 -19.41
CA ALA A 261 3.15 7.68 -20.23
C ALA A 261 2.92 7.24 -21.67
N ARG A 262 3.82 6.42 -22.23
CA ARG A 262 3.65 5.84 -23.57
C ARG A 262 2.42 4.93 -23.64
N GLU A 263 2.23 4.02 -22.68
CA GLU A 263 1.04 3.16 -22.62
C GLU A 263 -0.26 3.99 -22.57
N ALA A 264 -0.26 5.06 -21.78
CA ALA A 264 -1.39 5.98 -21.64
C ALA A 264 -1.55 6.96 -22.83
N GLY A 265 -0.68 6.93 -23.84
CA GLY A 265 -0.72 7.87 -24.97
C GLY A 265 -0.39 9.32 -24.59
N ILE A 266 0.31 9.55 -23.48
CA ILE A 266 0.70 10.88 -22.99
C ILE A 266 2.09 11.25 -23.51
N HIS A 267 2.18 12.43 -24.13
CA HIS A 267 3.44 12.95 -24.64
C HIS A 267 4.12 13.88 -23.62
N LEU A 268 5.36 13.55 -23.28
CA LEU A 268 6.24 14.33 -22.41
C LEU A 268 7.24 15.14 -23.25
N GLY A 269 7.34 16.44 -23.01
CA GLY A 269 8.34 17.32 -23.63
C GLY A 269 9.77 16.89 -23.29
N ALA A 270 10.04 16.53 -22.03
CA ALA A 270 11.34 16.03 -21.57
C ALA A 270 11.75 14.71 -22.27
N ALA A 271 10.79 13.90 -22.73
CA ALA A 271 11.10 12.70 -23.52
C ALA A 271 11.67 13.05 -24.91
N LYS A 272 11.27 14.18 -25.50
CA LYS A 272 11.83 14.67 -26.76
C LYS A 272 13.25 15.19 -26.60
N GLU A 273 13.55 15.83 -25.47
CA GLU A 273 14.91 16.24 -25.14
C GLU A 273 15.83 15.02 -24.96
N LEU A 274 15.32 13.99 -24.26
CA LEU A 274 15.98 12.71 -24.11
C LEU A 274 16.28 12.06 -25.48
N GLN A 275 15.29 11.97 -26.36
CA GLN A 275 15.45 11.48 -27.73
C GLN A 275 16.56 12.24 -28.48
N THR A 276 16.51 13.58 -28.43
CA THR A 276 17.52 14.43 -29.10
C THR A 276 18.93 14.16 -28.57
N LYS A 277 19.07 13.92 -27.26
CA LYS A 277 20.35 13.59 -26.63
C LYS A 277 20.87 12.22 -27.08
N LEU A 278 20.00 11.21 -27.10
CA LEU A 278 20.33 9.86 -27.55
C LEU A 278 20.79 9.85 -29.02
N GLN A 279 20.08 10.55 -29.90
CA GLN A 279 20.41 10.69 -31.33
C GLN A 279 21.76 11.38 -31.58
N ARG A 280 22.16 12.33 -30.72
CA ARG A 280 23.50 12.94 -30.81
C ARG A 280 24.62 11.95 -30.51
N GLY A 281 24.34 10.88 -29.75
CA GLY A 281 25.26 9.78 -29.46
C GLY A 281 26.52 10.15 -28.64
N ARG A 282 26.68 11.42 -28.21
CA ARG A 282 27.88 11.92 -27.52
C ARG A 282 27.95 11.53 -26.05
N SER A 283 26.81 11.57 -25.36
CA SER A 283 26.70 11.25 -23.94
C SER A 283 25.31 10.73 -23.62
N GLY A 284 25.22 9.90 -22.58
CA GLY A 284 23.94 9.38 -22.13
C GLY A 284 23.17 10.30 -21.21
N PRO A 285 21.91 9.95 -20.91
CA PRO A 285 21.09 10.69 -19.97
C PRO A 285 21.73 10.65 -18.58
N GLY A 286 21.71 11.77 -17.90
CA GLY A 286 22.17 11.89 -16.53
C GLY A 286 21.04 12.31 -15.61
N LEU A 287 21.40 12.58 -14.37
CA LEU A 287 20.49 13.04 -13.33
C LEU A 287 19.56 14.20 -13.77
N GLY A 288 20.08 15.17 -14.54
CA GLY A 288 19.30 16.30 -15.05
C GLY A 288 18.10 15.90 -15.91
N GLU A 289 18.28 14.98 -16.86
CA GLU A 289 17.19 14.50 -17.72
C GLU A 289 16.15 13.70 -16.93
N TRP A 290 16.58 12.90 -15.96
CA TRP A 290 15.66 12.15 -15.08
C TRP A 290 14.79 13.07 -14.24
N ILE A 291 15.38 14.13 -13.68
CA ILE A 291 14.64 15.15 -12.92
C ILE A 291 13.64 15.87 -13.84
N ALA A 292 14.02 16.22 -15.07
CA ALA A 292 13.14 16.93 -16.00
C ALA A 292 11.86 16.12 -16.29
N ILE A 293 11.99 14.81 -16.56
CA ILE A 293 10.86 13.90 -16.77
C ILE A 293 9.92 13.87 -15.55
N LEU A 294 10.48 13.68 -14.36
CA LEU A 294 9.69 13.59 -13.13
C LEU A 294 9.03 14.92 -12.76
N THR A 295 9.70 16.04 -13.00
CA THR A 295 9.17 17.40 -12.75
C THR A 295 8.01 17.72 -13.70
N GLU A 296 8.15 17.38 -14.99
CA GLU A 296 7.07 17.53 -15.95
C GLU A 296 5.86 16.67 -15.57
N THR A 297 6.11 15.45 -15.10
CA THR A 297 5.06 14.53 -14.64
C THR A 297 4.29 15.12 -13.46
N ALA A 298 4.98 15.64 -12.44
CA ALA A 298 4.36 16.25 -11.27
C ALA A 298 3.46 17.47 -11.63
N THR A 299 3.81 18.23 -12.67
CA THR A 299 3.18 19.52 -13.00
C THR A 299 2.18 19.46 -14.16
N SER A 300 2.32 18.49 -15.08
CA SER A 300 1.52 18.42 -16.30
C SER A 300 0.05 18.10 -16.02
N LYS A 301 -0.84 18.84 -16.69
CA LYS A 301 -2.29 18.66 -16.59
C LYS A 301 -2.77 17.39 -17.31
N GLN A 302 -2.01 16.88 -18.28
CA GLN A 302 -2.39 15.69 -19.07
C GLN A 302 -2.62 14.48 -18.15
N PHE A 303 -1.80 14.33 -17.12
CA PHE A 303 -1.92 13.25 -16.14
C PHE A 303 -3.09 13.38 -15.16
N ARG A 304 -3.79 14.53 -15.12
CA ARG A 304 -4.99 14.69 -14.27
C ARG A 304 -6.21 13.97 -14.83
N SER A 305 -6.17 13.59 -16.11
CA SER A 305 -7.24 12.85 -16.78
C SER A 305 -7.23 11.35 -16.48
N LEU A 306 -6.13 10.84 -15.93
CA LEU A 306 -6.00 9.43 -15.58
C LEU A 306 -6.76 9.10 -14.29
N PRO A 307 -7.25 7.85 -14.15
CA PRO A 307 -7.80 7.36 -12.88
C PRO A 307 -6.79 7.52 -11.74
N THR A 308 -7.29 7.78 -10.52
CA THR A 308 -6.46 7.87 -9.32
C THR A 308 -5.72 6.56 -9.00
N THR A 309 -6.25 5.44 -9.48
CA THR A 309 -5.65 4.10 -9.38
C THR A 309 -4.56 3.83 -10.40
N HIS A 310 -4.34 4.72 -11.37
CA HIS A 310 -3.28 4.54 -12.35
C HIS A 310 -1.91 4.81 -11.70
N PRO A 311 -0.85 3.98 -11.91
CA PRO A 311 0.42 4.14 -11.20
C PRO A 311 1.07 5.53 -11.39
N LEU A 312 0.89 6.18 -12.55
CA LEU A 312 1.32 7.57 -12.75
C LEU A 312 0.81 8.57 -11.67
N SER A 313 -0.29 8.27 -10.96
CA SER A 313 -0.78 9.09 -9.85
C SER A 313 0.26 9.23 -8.72
N ASP A 314 0.87 8.13 -8.28
CA ASP A 314 1.88 8.17 -7.19
C ASP A 314 3.21 8.77 -7.66
N LEU A 315 3.60 8.52 -8.92
CA LEU A 315 4.79 9.14 -9.52
C LEU A 315 4.69 10.67 -9.59
N ARG A 316 3.48 11.22 -9.78
CA ARG A 316 3.25 12.67 -9.68
C ARG A 316 3.46 13.18 -8.26
N GLY A 317 3.10 12.38 -7.26
CA GLY A 317 3.29 12.69 -5.85
C GLY A 317 4.75 12.75 -5.42
N LEU A 318 5.63 11.97 -6.08
CA LEU A 318 7.04 11.81 -5.70
C LEU A 318 7.78 13.15 -5.51
N LEU A 319 7.64 14.09 -6.45
CA LEU A 319 8.29 15.42 -6.40
C LEU A 319 7.32 16.57 -6.14
N ALA A 320 6.06 16.29 -5.78
CA ALA A 320 5.07 17.33 -5.51
C ALA A 320 5.28 18.03 -4.15
N ASN A 321 5.94 17.35 -3.20
CA ASN A 321 6.18 17.88 -1.85
C ASN A 321 7.42 18.77 -1.80
N SER A 322 7.28 20.01 -1.31
CA SER A 322 8.38 20.98 -1.20
C SER A 322 9.56 20.51 -0.34
N VAL A 323 9.34 19.66 0.67
CA VAL A 323 10.39 19.09 1.52
C VAL A 323 11.23 18.10 0.71
N VAL A 324 10.55 17.24 -0.05
CA VAL A 324 11.18 16.24 -0.93
C VAL A 324 11.95 16.94 -2.05
N GLU A 325 11.35 17.93 -2.69
CA GLU A 325 11.98 18.69 -3.75
C GLU A 325 13.25 19.42 -3.27
N LYS A 326 13.22 20.03 -2.07
CA LYS A 326 14.41 20.65 -1.47
C LYS A 326 15.51 19.62 -1.16
N ALA A 327 15.16 18.45 -0.63
CA ALA A 327 16.13 17.38 -0.38
C ALA A 327 16.78 16.88 -1.68
N ARG A 328 15.96 16.62 -2.71
CA ARG A 328 16.40 16.25 -4.06
C ARG A 328 17.32 17.32 -4.68
N GLN A 329 16.98 18.60 -4.55
CA GLN A 329 17.81 19.71 -5.03
C GLN A 329 19.19 19.72 -4.37
N ARG A 330 19.27 19.55 -3.05
CA ARG A 330 20.56 19.48 -2.33
C ARG A 330 21.39 18.27 -2.75
N LEU A 331 20.79 17.09 -2.92
CA LEU A 331 21.48 15.90 -3.45
C LEU A 331 22.00 16.12 -4.87
N THR A 332 21.20 16.77 -5.72
CA THR A 332 21.59 17.08 -7.10
C THR A 332 22.75 18.06 -7.15
N ALA A 333 22.73 19.10 -6.31
CA ALA A 333 23.85 20.05 -6.19
C ALA A 333 25.13 19.31 -5.80
N ARG A 334 25.07 18.44 -4.79
CA ARG A 334 26.19 17.59 -4.36
C ARG A 334 26.72 16.67 -5.48
N ARG A 335 25.83 16.06 -6.26
CA ARG A 335 26.20 15.23 -7.41
C ARG A 335 26.91 16.04 -8.49
N ASN A 336 26.40 17.23 -8.80
CA ASN A 336 27.02 18.15 -9.75
C ASN A 336 28.39 18.63 -9.25
N ASP A 337 28.53 18.92 -7.96
CA ASP A 337 29.82 19.29 -7.36
C ASP A 337 30.86 18.19 -7.56
N GLN A 338 30.51 16.94 -7.29
CA GLN A 338 31.39 15.80 -7.54
C GLN A 338 31.74 15.64 -9.02
N ALA A 339 30.77 15.80 -9.92
CA ALA A 339 31.00 15.73 -11.37
C ALA A 339 31.91 16.86 -11.89
N HIS A 340 31.90 18.02 -11.22
CA HIS A 340 32.77 19.17 -11.53
C HIS A 340 34.05 19.21 -10.69
N MET A 341 34.45 18.10 -10.07
CA MET A 341 35.67 17.98 -9.26
C MET A 341 35.71 18.89 -8.02
N ARG A 342 34.57 19.46 -7.62
CA ARG A 342 34.39 20.25 -6.38
C ARG A 342 34.13 19.30 -5.22
N HIS A 343 35.16 18.54 -4.86
CA HIS A 343 35.07 17.52 -3.82
C HIS A 343 34.91 18.14 -2.42
N VAL A 344 34.15 17.46 -1.57
CA VAL A 344 34.10 17.78 -0.14
C VAL A 344 35.46 17.50 0.49
N ASP A 345 35.92 18.42 1.32
CA ASP A 345 37.14 18.26 2.11
C ASP A 345 37.02 17.09 3.09
N LEU A 346 38.13 16.42 3.43
CA LEU A 346 38.12 15.26 4.33
C LEU A 346 37.59 15.60 5.72
N ILE A 347 37.79 16.82 6.21
CA ILE A 347 37.30 17.28 7.51
C ILE A 347 35.77 17.43 7.49
N ALA A 348 35.22 17.94 6.39
CA ALA A 348 33.78 18.14 6.22
C ALA A 348 33.03 16.89 5.74
N LEU A 349 33.75 15.86 5.29
CA LEU A 349 33.19 14.64 4.70
C LEU A 349 32.22 13.89 5.62
N PRO A 350 32.50 13.70 6.93
CA PRO A 350 31.54 13.04 7.82
C PRO A 350 30.19 13.78 7.89
N ASP A 351 30.22 15.11 7.90
CA ASP A 351 29.02 15.94 7.98
C ASP A 351 28.25 15.90 6.65
N ALA A 352 28.96 15.99 5.53
CA ALA A 352 28.37 15.86 4.20
C ALA A 352 27.71 14.49 3.98
N ILE A 353 28.29 13.40 4.51
CA ILE A 353 27.69 12.06 4.48
C ILE A 353 26.40 12.03 5.30
N ARG A 354 26.41 12.58 6.53
CA ARG A 354 25.19 12.62 7.37
C ARG A 354 24.08 13.42 6.70
N ASP A 355 24.39 14.57 6.13
CA ASP A 355 23.40 15.42 5.47
C ASP A 355 22.88 14.81 4.15
N ALA A 356 23.76 14.21 3.35
CA ALA A 356 23.35 13.50 2.14
C ALA A 356 22.49 12.28 2.46
N THR A 357 22.80 11.54 3.53
CA THR A 357 21.98 10.41 3.98
C THR A 357 20.61 10.88 4.45
N ARG A 358 20.54 11.97 5.23
CA ARG A 358 19.26 12.56 5.66
C ARG A 358 18.40 12.97 4.47
N ASP A 359 19.01 13.64 3.49
CA ASP A 359 18.30 14.05 2.28
C ASP A 359 17.85 12.84 1.44
N LEU A 360 18.69 11.80 1.32
CA LEU A 360 18.34 10.57 0.61
C LEU A 360 17.16 9.87 1.26
N ASN A 361 17.13 9.76 2.59
CA ASN A 361 16.03 9.15 3.32
C ASN A 361 14.70 9.86 3.05
N VAL A 362 14.69 11.20 2.98
CA VAL A 362 13.49 11.98 2.63
C VAL A 362 12.98 11.63 1.23
N VAL A 363 13.86 11.47 0.25
CA VAL A 363 13.46 11.16 -1.13
C VAL A 363 13.02 9.70 -1.27
N ILE A 364 13.71 8.76 -0.60
CA ILE A 364 13.34 7.34 -0.57
C ILE A 364 11.98 7.14 0.12
N GLU A 365 11.72 7.85 1.22
CA GLU A 365 10.44 7.79 1.93
C GLU A 365 9.29 8.26 1.02
N ALA A 366 9.50 9.32 0.25
CA ALA A 366 8.52 9.78 -0.74
C ALA A 366 8.28 8.77 -1.87
N ALA A 367 9.24 7.86 -2.10
CA ALA A 367 9.15 6.78 -3.08
C ALA A 367 8.67 5.45 -2.46
N ARG A 368 8.18 5.43 -1.21
CA ARG A 368 7.74 4.19 -0.52
C ARG A 368 6.64 3.44 -1.27
N PHE A 369 5.83 4.12 -2.09
CA PHE A 369 4.84 3.46 -2.96
C PHE A 369 5.47 2.42 -3.91
N LEU A 370 6.76 2.52 -4.24
CA LEU A 370 7.48 1.51 -5.04
C LEU A 370 7.57 0.15 -4.34
N THR A 371 7.32 0.09 -3.02
CA THR A 371 7.28 -1.18 -2.28
C THR A 371 6.07 -2.04 -2.63
N ASP A 372 5.04 -1.42 -3.18
CA ASP A 372 3.81 -2.07 -3.62
C ASP A 372 3.80 -2.34 -5.13
N TRP A 373 4.87 -1.96 -5.85
CA TRP A 373 4.96 -2.12 -7.30
C TRP A 373 6.09 -3.08 -7.71
N PRO A 374 5.82 -4.39 -7.70
CA PRO A 374 6.80 -5.39 -8.09
C PRO A 374 7.37 -5.15 -9.49
N LEU A 375 8.70 -5.16 -9.58
CA LEU A 375 9.40 -5.31 -10.85
C LEU A 375 9.35 -6.78 -11.24
N VAL A 376 8.61 -7.10 -12.30
CA VAL A 376 8.33 -8.48 -12.71
C VAL A 376 9.12 -8.82 -13.97
N GLN A 377 9.87 -9.92 -13.96
CA GLN A 377 10.43 -10.52 -15.17
C GLN A 377 9.56 -11.71 -15.56
N VAL A 378 8.92 -11.65 -16.74
CA VAL A 378 8.18 -12.79 -17.29
C VAL A 378 9.17 -13.78 -17.89
N THR A 379 9.16 -15.03 -17.42
CA THR A 379 10.09 -16.08 -17.89
C THR A 379 9.41 -17.07 -18.82
N THR A 380 8.12 -17.31 -18.64
CA THR A 380 7.35 -18.25 -19.47
C THR A 380 5.92 -17.76 -19.63
N VAL A 381 5.35 -17.88 -20.82
CA VAL A 381 3.92 -17.67 -21.08
C VAL A 381 3.38 -18.87 -21.84
N ARG A 382 2.33 -19.49 -21.31
CA ARG A 382 1.57 -20.58 -21.97
C ARG A 382 0.11 -20.19 -22.05
N ARG A 383 -0.37 -19.87 -23.25
CA ARG A 383 -1.76 -19.47 -23.48
C ARG A 383 -2.60 -20.66 -23.92
N ASP A 384 -3.67 -20.91 -23.18
CA ASP A 384 -4.76 -21.76 -23.65
C ASP A 384 -5.68 -20.92 -24.56
N THR A 385 -5.69 -21.26 -25.84
CA THR A 385 -6.45 -20.52 -26.85
C THR A 385 -7.96 -20.77 -26.77
N LEU A 386 -8.40 -21.85 -26.11
CA LEU A 386 -9.81 -22.18 -25.91
C LEU A 386 -10.38 -21.40 -24.72
N THR A 387 -9.71 -21.45 -23.57
CA THR A 387 -10.16 -20.74 -22.35
C THR A 387 -9.76 -19.26 -22.34
N LYS A 388 -8.84 -18.84 -23.22
CA LYS A 388 -8.24 -17.49 -23.26
C LYS A 388 -7.44 -17.12 -22.00
N ILE A 389 -7.09 -18.12 -21.19
CA ILE A 389 -6.27 -17.95 -20.00
C ILE A 389 -4.80 -18.21 -20.35
N SER A 390 -3.93 -17.31 -19.92
CA SER A 390 -2.48 -17.44 -20.01
C SER A 390 -1.93 -17.85 -18.66
N ARG A 391 -1.25 -18.99 -18.59
CA ARG A 391 -0.43 -19.37 -17.44
C ARG A 391 0.94 -18.72 -17.61
N VAL A 392 1.32 -17.89 -16.64
CA VAL A 392 2.53 -17.08 -16.66
C VAL A 392 3.44 -17.52 -15.54
N GLU A 393 4.71 -17.78 -15.86
CA GLU A 393 5.78 -17.92 -14.89
C GLU A 393 6.61 -16.65 -14.88
N TYR A 394 6.91 -16.14 -13.69
CA TYR A 394 7.62 -14.88 -13.54
C TYR A 394 8.44 -14.82 -12.25
N ARG A 395 9.37 -13.86 -12.20
CA ARG A 395 10.19 -13.51 -11.04
C ARG A 395 9.83 -12.12 -10.55
N GLU A 396 9.63 -11.94 -9.25
CA GLU A 396 9.47 -10.63 -8.63
C GLU A 396 10.84 -10.14 -8.14
N LEU A 397 11.43 -9.22 -8.89
CA LEU A 397 12.76 -8.67 -8.69
C LEU A 397 12.74 -7.55 -7.64
N MET A 398 12.37 -7.93 -6.42
CA MET A 398 12.31 -7.05 -5.26
C MET A 398 13.42 -7.40 -4.26
N GLY A 399 13.95 -6.36 -3.61
CA GLY A 399 15.07 -6.49 -2.68
C GLY A 399 16.44 -6.47 -3.34
N ASP A 400 17.51 -6.63 -2.56
CA ASP A 400 18.88 -6.31 -2.96
C ASP A 400 19.62 -7.41 -3.77
N HIS A 401 18.90 -8.44 -4.24
CA HIS A 401 19.46 -9.58 -4.98
C HIS A 401 18.52 -10.07 -6.11
N PRO A 402 19.02 -10.46 -7.30
CA PRO A 402 18.17 -10.84 -8.43
C PRO A 402 17.81 -12.34 -8.45
N ALA A 403 18.47 -13.18 -7.65
CA ALA A 403 18.09 -14.58 -7.50
C ALA A 403 16.89 -14.71 -6.56
N VAL A 404 15.72 -14.78 -7.17
CA VAL A 404 14.41 -14.86 -6.51
C VAL A 404 13.65 -16.10 -7.02
N PRO A 405 12.72 -16.66 -6.24
CA PRO A 405 11.90 -17.78 -6.68
C PRO A 405 11.04 -17.42 -7.91
N ILE A 406 10.72 -18.44 -8.71
CA ILE A 406 9.75 -18.32 -9.79
C ILE A 406 8.35 -18.57 -9.22
N THR A 407 7.42 -17.67 -9.54
CA THR A 407 6.01 -17.75 -9.19
C THR A 407 5.19 -18.04 -10.44
N THR A 408 4.03 -18.67 -10.28
CA THR A 408 3.07 -18.89 -11.36
C THR A 408 1.76 -18.17 -11.06
N ALA A 409 1.19 -17.49 -12.05
CA ALA A 409 -0.16 -16.94 -11.99
C ALA A 409 -0.93 -17.18 -13.29
N GLU A 410 -2.25 -17.02 -13.22
CA GLU A 410 -3.13 -16.99 -14.39
C GLU A 410 -3.44 -15.53 -14.74
N HIS A 411 -3.32 -15.21 -16.02
CA HIS A 411 -3.60 -13.89 -16.57
C HIS A 411 -4.54 -14.01 -17.77
N ASN A 412 -5.45 -13.05 -17.92
CA ASN A 412 -6.35 -12.98 -19.07
C ASN A 412 -5.65 -12.35 -20.30
N GLU A 413 -4.58 -11.59 -20.06
CA GLU A 413 -3.76 -10.94 -21.10
C GLU A 413 -3.00 -11.99 -21.94
N GLY A 414 -2.95 -11.76 -23.24
CA GLY A 414 -2.44 -12.74 -24.22
C GLY A 414 -1.13 -12.40 -24.87
N ASP A 415 -0.62 -11.21 -24.60
CA ASP A 415 0.46 -10.53 -25.30
C ASP A 415 1.65 -10.24 -24.37
N LEU A 416 1.76 -10.98 -23.27
CA LEU A 416 2.93 -10.92 -22.39
C LEU A 416 4.17 -11.46 -23.12
N GLU A 417 5.26 -10.74 -22.97
CA GLU A 417 6.52 -10.98 -23.65
C GLU A 417 7.50 -11.68 -22.71
N ILE A 418 7.97 -12.85 -23.13
CA ILE A 418 9.02 -13.59 -22.43
C ILE A 418 10.30 -12.74 -22.39
N ASP A 419 11.02 -12.83 -21.28
CA ASP A 419 12.26 -12.12 -20.95
C ASP A 419 12.13 -10.59 -20.86
N SER A 420 10.91 -10.05 -20.91
CA SER A 420 10.66 -8.64 -20.70
C SER A 420 10.40 -8.29 -19.24
N LEU A 421 10.71 -7.03 -18.90
CA LEU A 421 10.38 -6.44 -17.61
C LEU A 421 9.01 -5.77 -17.65
N TYR A 422 8.27 -5.98 -16.59
CA TYR A 422 6.96 -5.39 -16.32
C TYR A 422 6.95 -4.72 -14.96
N LEU A 423 6.20 -3.65 -14.82
CA LEU A 423 5.79 -3.13 -13.51
C LEU A 423 4.41 -3.69 -13.20
N ARG A 424 4.24 -4.32 -12.03
CA ARG A 424 2.89 -4.60 -11.53
C ARG A 424 2.42 -3.43 -10.68
N GLY A 425 1.47 -2.66 -11.21
CA GLY A 425 0.93 -1.46 -10.56
C GLY A 425 -0.10 -1.75 -9.47
N PRO A 426 -0.67 -0.71 -8.84
CA PRO A 426 -1.73 -0.87 -7.84
C PRO A 426 -3.05 -1.36 -8.46
N ASP A 427 -3.22 -1.21 -9.77
CA ASP A 427 -4.31 -1.81 -10.56
C ASP A 427 -4.10 -3.30 -10.87
N GLN A 428 -3.02 -3.91 -10.35
CA GLN A 428 -2.60 -5.30 -10.56
C GLN A 428 -2.29 -5.67 -12.02
N ARG A 429 -2.24 -4.68 -12.92
CA ARG A 429 -1.90 -4.90 -14.33
C ARG A 429 -0.39 -4.94 -14.52
N LEU A 430 0.05 -5.67 -15.55
CA LEU A 430 1.45 -5.77 -15.93
C LEU A 430 1.76 -4.73 -17.01
N HIS A 431 2.48 -3.67 -16.64
CA HIS A 431 2.88 -2.61 -17.55
C HIS A 431 4.26 -2.90 -18.16
N LEU A 432 4.32 -3.11 -19.48
CA LEU A 432 5.57 -3.42 -20.19
C LEU A 432 6.56 -2.25 -20.11
N LEU A 433 7.77 -2.50 -19.59
CA LEU A 433 8.78 -1.45 -19.38
C LEU A 433 9.74 -1.25 -20.55
N ARG A 434 9.81 -2.20 -21.49
CA ARG A 434 10.68 -2.06 -22.66
C ARG A 434 10.14 -0.98 -23.61
N PRO A 435 11.02 -0.27 -24.34
CA PRO A 435 12.48 -0.39 -24.32
C PRO A 435 13.18 0.48 -23.26
N TYR A 436 12.43 1.13 -22.37
CA TYR A 436 13.00 2.07 -21.40
C TYR A 436 13.81 1.35 -20.30
N LEU A 437 13.31 0.21 -19.81
CA LEU A 437 14.02 -0.65 -18.86
C LEU A 437 14.04 -2.10 -19.37
N ILE A 438 15.22 -2.72 -19.36
CA ILE A 438 15.49 -4.04 -19.94
C ILE A 438 16.19 -4.90 -18.90
N GLY A 439 15.81 -6.16 -18.76
CA GLY A 439 16.43 -7.10 -17.81
C GLY A 439 17.17 -8.21 -18.53
N ARG A 440 18.44 -8.45 -18.21
CA ARG A 440 19.23 -9.56 -18.75
C ARG A 440 20.51 -9.82 -17.95
N ASP A 441 21.17 -10.94 -18.22
CA ASP A 441 22.49 -11.21 -17.69
C ASP A 441 23.53 -10.24 -18.26
N CYS A 442 24.29 -9.60 -17.38
CA CYS A 442 25.37 -8.71 -17.78
C CYS A 442 26.54 -9.52 -18.36
N PRO A 443 27.01 -9.24 -19.59
CA PRO A 443 28.13 -9.98 -20.17
C PRO A 443 29.47 -9.73 -19.44
N ILE A 444 29.58 -8.63 -18.69
CA ILE A 444 30.79 -8.23 -17.97
C ILE A 444 30.89 -8.95 -16.62
N CYS A 445 29.90 -8.81 -15.73
CA CYS A 445 29.94 -9.43 -14.40
C CYS A 445 29.18 -10.76 -14.28
N ARG A 446 28.44 -11.18 -15.32
CA ARG A 446 27.61 -12.41 -15.33
C ARG A 446 26.46 -12.42 -14.32
N THR A 447 26.22 -11.30 -13.66
CA THR A 447 25.04 -11.10 -12.81
C THR A 447 23.88 -10.58 -13.64
N TRP A 448 22.67 -11.05 -13.37
CA TRP A 448 21.45 -10.43 -13.89
C TRP A 448 21.41 -8.94 -13.51
N SER A 449 21.04 -8.08 -14.45
CA SER A 449 21.01 -6.63 -14.26
C SER A 449 19.88 -6.00 -15.05
N SER A 450 19.42 -4.85 -14.57
CA SER A 450 18.52 -3.98 -15.32
C SER A 450 19.33 -2.93 -16.07
N PHE A 451 18.87 -2.58 -17.27
CA PHE A 451 19.56 -1.69 -18.19
C PHE A 451 18.62 -0.62 -18.73
N HIS A 452 19.17 0.58 -18.94
CA HIS A 452 18.52 1.64 -19.71
C HIS A 452 19.36 1.97 -20.96
N VAL A 453 18.73 2.61 -21.94
CA VAL A 453 19.45 3.15 -23.11
C VAL A 453 20.35 4.29 -22.66
N ASP A 454 21.65 4.16 -22.90
CA ASP A 454 22.66 5.16 -22.57
C ASP A 454 22.96 6.04 -23.77
N ARG A 455 23.31 5.47 -24.93
CA ARG A 455 23.61 6.27 -26.12
C ARG A 455 23.29 5.50 -27.39
N VAL A 456 22.99 6.22 -28.47
CA VAL A 456 22.73 5.63 -29.79
C VAL A 456 23.71 6.22 -30.81
N PRO A 457 24.97 5.74 -30.84
CA PRO A 457 25.87 6.01 -31.97
C PRO A 457 25.26 5.49 -33.28
N THR A 458 25.76 5.97 -34.42
CA THR A 458 25.14 5.88 -35.76
C THR A 458 24.57 4.51 -36.16
N SER A 459 25.12 3.39 -35.67
CA SER A 459 24.68 2.04 -36.03
C SER A 459 24.51 1.07 -34.85
N THR A 460 24.60 1.53 -33.60
CA THR A 460 24.50 0.66 -32.43
C THR A 460 23.76 1.34 -31.29
N VAL A 461 23.20 0.56 -30.38
CA VAL A 461 22.65 1.07 -29.12
C VAL A 461 23.58 0.63 -28.01
N VAL A 462 23.95 1.54 -27.13
CA VAL A 462 24.68 1.20 -25.91
C VAL A 462 23.71 1.33 -24.76
N ILE A 463 23.60 0.28 -23.97
CA ILE A 463 22.80 0.25 -22.76
C ILE A 463 23.69 0.22 -21.52
N LYS A 464 23.21 0.77 -20.41
CA LYS A 464 23.96 0.87 -19.15
C LYS A 464 23.19 0.23 -18.01
N SER A 465 23.87 -0.60 -17.22
CA SER A 465 23.30 -1.25 -16.04
C SER A 465 23.06 -0.23 -14.92
N LEU A 466 21.90 -0.32 -14.28
CA LEU A 466 21.53 0.54 -13.15
C LEU A 466 22.30 0.15 -11.88
N GLU A 467 22.58 -1.14 -11.69
CA GLU A 467 23.21 -1.67 -10.48
C GLU A 467 24.73 -1.47 -10.51
N HIS A 468 25.35 -1.79 -11.65
CA HIS A 468 26.80 -1.91 -11.77
C HIS A 468 27.44 -0.82 -12.64
N GLY A 469 26.64 -0.06 -13.40
CA GLY A 469 27.15 0.97 -14.31
C GLY A 469 27.87 0.44 -15.55
N HIS A 470 27.91 -0.88 -15.75
CA HIS A 470 28.46 -1.54 -16.94
C HIS A 470 27.71 -1.13 -18.20
N THR A 471 28.46 -0.81 -19.26
CA THR A 471 27.91 -0.49 -20.57
C THR A 471 28.07 -1.67 -21.53
N VAL A 472 27.05 -1.91 -22.35
CA VAL A 472 26.99 -3.04 -23.28
C VAL A 472 26.38 -2.57 -24.60
N GLU A 473 26.93 -3.02 -25.72
CA GLU A 473 26.35 -2.79 -27.03
C GLU A 473 25.19 -3.76 -27.31
N ASP A 474 24.12 -3.26 -27.91
CA ASP A 474 22.93 -4.02 -28.26
C ASP A 474 22.31 -3.50 -29.56
N PRO A 475 22.84 -3.94 -30.73
CA PRO A 475 22.32 -3.49 -32.01
C PRO A 475 20.86 -3.90 -32.26
N ALA A 476 20.34 -4.93 -31.57
CA ALA A 476 18.98 -5.42 -31.77
C ALA A 476 17.91 -4.42 -31.28
N LEU A 477 18.26 -3.52 -30.34
CA LEU A 477 17.34 -2.53 -29.82
C LEU A 477 17.04 -1.38 -30.79
N LEU A 478 17.86 -1.17 -31.82
CA LEU A 478 17.74 0.01 -32.69
C LEU A 478 16.35 0.12 -33.33
N ASN A 479 15.79 -0.99 -33.81
CA ASN A 479 14.46 -1.00 -34.41
C ASN A 479 13.37 -0.74 -33.36
N THR A 480 13.49 -1.31 -32.18
CA THR A 480 12.55 -1.09 -31.06
C THR A 480 12.55 0.38 -30.64
N LEU A 481 13.71 1.04 -30.60
CA LEU A 481 13.82 2.46 -30.26
C LEU A 481 13.15 3.36 -31.31
N LYS A 482 13.27 3.04 -32.60
CA LYS A 482 12.56 3.76 -33.67
C LYS A 482 11.05 3.64 -33.53
N ILE A 483 10.53 2.45 -33.21
CA ILE A 483 9.10 2.20 -33.01
C ILE A 483 8.52 3.08 -31.90
N VAL A 484 9.27 3.28 -30.82
CA VAL A 484 8.82 4.10 -29.67
C VAL A 484 9.19 5.58 -29.79
N GLY A 485 9.81 6.00 -30.90
CA GLY A 485 10.21 7.39 -31.12
C GLY A 485 11.37 7.86 -30.24
N LEU A 486 12.28 6.96 -29.84
CA LEU A 486 13.50 7.30 -29.07
C LEU A 486 14.74 7.53 -29.94
N THR A 487 14.68 7.19 -31.23
CA THR A 487 15.78 7.33 -32.20
C THR A 487 15.28 7.68 -33.58
#